data_AF-A0A956BIX5-F1
#
_entry.id   AF-A0A956BIX5-F1
#
_cell.length_a   1.000
_cell.length_b   1.000
_cell.length_c   1.000
_cell.angle_alpha   90.00
_cell.angle_beta   90.00
_cell.angle_gamma   90.00
#
_symmetry.space_group_name_H-M   'P 1'
#
loop_
_entity.id
_entity.type
_entity.pdbx_description
1 polymer ?
#
loop_
_entity_poly.entity_id
_entity_poly.type
_entity_poly.pdbx_seq_one_letter_code
_entity_poly.pdbx_strand_id
1 'polypeptide(L)'
;ADVGNVVAITGDIHAFFASTPWDMRDPSKKIPEFVGGAISSATYGDLLFRQASADPTLSAAGAPALAATLESFLTNSNPNPNPWLAYAETDEHGFVVVDADSSTFNVAFYQASQGLVQSRVTDAAELQSEFETIKFKVDAGSPEIYRDFDGTWRRWDSEAIEYVDA
;
A
#
# COMPACT_ATOMS: atom_id res chain seq x y z
N ALA A 1 -21.12 -22.85 -2.07
CA ALA A 1 -19.90 -23.18 -1.29
C ALA A 1 -19.15 -21.88 -1.10
N ASP A 2 -18.73 -21.59 0.12
CA ASP A 2 -17.90 -20.41 0.38
C ASP A 2 -16.53 -20.61 -0.31
N VAL A 3 -16.06 -19.58 -1.01
CA VAL A 3 -14.74 -19.59 -1.67
C VAL A 3 -13.74 -19.02 -0.67
N GLY A 4 -12.90 -19.88 -0.09
CA GLY A 4 -11.78 -19.47 0.75
C GLY A 4 -10.54 -19.08 -0.06
N ASN A 5 -9.51 -18.57 0.61
CA ASN A 5 -8.20 -18.24 0.02
C ASN A 5 -8.26 -17.25 -1.15
N VAL A 6 -9.16 -16.27 -1.07
CA VAL A 6 -9.27 -15.20 -2.05
C VAL A 6 -8.32 -14.07 -1.64
N VAL A 7 -7.49 -13.63 -2.60
CA VAL A 7 -6.64 -12.45 -2.48
C VAL A 7 -6.90 -11.56 -3.68
N ALA A 8 -6.98 -10.24 -3.46
CA ALA A 8 -7.11 -9.26 -4.53
C ALA A 8 -5.76 -8.62 -4.85
N ILE A 9 -5.42 -8.52 -6.14
CA ILE A 9 -4.30 -7.72 -6.64
C ILE A 9 -4.91 -6.63 -7.52
N THR A 10 -4.66 -5.38 -7.17
CA THR A 10 -5.28 -4.22 -7.83
C THR A 10 -4.24 -3.15 -8.18
N GLY A 11 -4.68 -2.11 -8.89
CA GLY A 11 -3.87 -0.98 -9.34
C GLY A 11 -4.76 0.22 -9.57
N ASP A 12 -4.53 0.99 -10.65
CA ASP A 12 -5.30 2.19 -11.06
C ASP A 12 -5.16 3.41 -10.13
N ILE A 13 -5.19 3.24 -8.81
CA ILE A 13 -5.18 4.37 -7.87
C ILE A 13 -3.84 5.11 -7.77
N HIS A 14 -2.77 4.57 -8.38
CA HIS A 14 -1.42 5.15 -8.39
C HIS A 14 -0.77 5.28 -6.99
N ALA A 15 -1.05 4.34 -6.09
CA ALA A 15 -0.46 4.25 -4.76
C ALA A 15 -0.31 2.78 -4.35
N PHE A 16 0.59 2.50 -3.41
CA PHE A 16 0.72 1.19 -2.79
C PHE A 16 -0.14 1.10 -1.54
N PHE A 17 -0.99 0.07 -1.47
CA PHE A 17 -1.75 -0.24 -0.26
C PHE A 17 -1.73 -1.73 0.02
N ALA A 18 -1.69 -2.09 1.31
CA ALA A 18 -2.01 -3.45 1.76
C ALA A 18 -3.16 -3.35 2.76
N SER A 19 -4.24 -4.10 2.56
CA SER A 19 -5.43 -3.98 3.41
C SER A 19 -6.26 -5.26 3.47
N THR A 20 -7.21 -5.29 4.41
CA THR A 20 -8.17 -6.40 4.55
C THR A 20 -9.62 -5.91 4.42
N PRO A 21 -10.06 -5.47 3.22
CA PRO A 21 -11.44 -5.07 3.01
C PRO A 21 -12.42 -6.18 3.39
N TRP A 22 -13.59 -5.79 3.88
CA TRP A 22 -14.60 -6.70 4.41
C TRP A 22 -16.02 -6.35 3.92
N ASP A 23 -16.92 -7.33 3.89
CA ASP A 23 -18.34 -7.09 3.57
C ASP A 23 -18.98 -6.31 4.72
N MET A 24 -19.46 -5.09 4.47
CA MET A 24 -20.09 -4.23 5.49
C MET A 24 -21.20 -4.90 6.33
N ARG A 25 -21.81 -5.98 5.83
CA ARG A 25 -22.86 -6.74 6.53
C ARG A 25 -22.30 -7.89 7.39
N ASP A 26 -21.05 -8.26 7.18
CA ASP A 26 -20.35 -9.39 7.82
C ASP A 26 -18.82 -9.18 7.84
N PRO A 27 -18.27 -8.50 8.88
CA PRO A 27 -16.83 -8.28 9.04
C PRO A 27 -15.97 -9.54 9.09
N SER A 28 -16.57 -10.71 9.36
CA SER A 28 -15.83 -11.97 9.31
C SER A 28 -15.43 -12.36 7.89
N LYS A 29 -16.10 -11.79 6.88
CA LYS A 29 -15.80 -11.97 5.46
C LYS A 29 -14.88 -10.85 4.99
N LYS A 30 -13.60 -11.06 5.23
CA LYS A 30 -12.52 -10.19 4.75
C LYS A 30 -11.55 -10.94 3.85
N ILE A 31 -10.97 -10.23 2.90
CA ILE A 31 -9.93 -10.76 2.01
C ILE A 31 -8.70 -9.85 2.07
N PRO A 32 -7.48 -10.37 1.93
CA PRO A 32 -6.31 -9.53 1.70
C PRO A 32 -6.38 -8.87 0.32
N GLU A 33 -6.03 -7.59 0.26
CA GLU A 33 -5.86 -6.84 -0.97
C GLU A 33 -4.49 -6.16 -0.98
N PHE A 34 -3.78 -6.29 -2.11
CA PHE A 34 -2.52 -5.62 -2.38
C PHE A 34 -2.65 -4.77 -3.65
N VAL A 35 -2.54 -3.46 -3.46
CA VAL A 35 -2.66 -2.45 -4.52
C VAL A 35 -1.26 -2.05 -4.95
N GLY A 36 -0.97 -2.14 -6.25
CA GLY A 36 0.30 -1.71 -6.81
C GLY A 36 0.31 -0.22 -7.17
N GLY A 37 1.46 0.43 -6.91
CA GLY A 37 1.72 1.80 -7.32
C GLY A 37 1.76 2.00 -8.84
N ALA A 38 1.82 3.26 -9.25
CA ALA A 38 1.97 3.59 -10.67
C ALA A 38 3.42 3.34 -11.14
N ILE A 39 3.58 2.77 -12.33
CA ILE A 39 4.90 2.62 -12.97
C ILE A 39 5.43 3.98 -13.46
N SER A 40 4.55 4.82 -14.02
CA SER A 40 4.94 6.07 -14.67
C SER A 40 3.88 7.18 -14.66
N SER A 41 2.62 6.86 -14.38
CA SER A 41 1.60 7.87 -14.10
C SER A 41 1.96 8.63 -12.82
N ALA A 42 1.61 9.92 -12.74
CA ALA A 42 1.73 10.70 -11.50
C ALA A 42 1.11 9.95 -10.31
N THR A 43 1.81 9.94 -9.17
CA THR A 43 1.37 9.24 -7.97
C THR A 43 0.08 9.85 -7.40
N TYR A 44 -0.62 9.09 -6.56
CA TYR A 44 -1.86 9.58 -5.96
C TYR A 44 -1.64 10.86 -5.14
N GLY A 45 -0.59 10.90 -4.31
CA GLY A 45 -0.25 12.06 -3.50
C GLY A 45 0.05 13.30 -4.35
N ASP A 46 0.85 13.15 -5.41
CA ASP A 46 1.17 14.22 -6.35
C ASP A 46 -0.07 14.69 -7.14
N LEU A 47 -0.93 13.79 -7.60
CA LEU A 47 -2.20 14.14 -8.26
C LEU A 47 -3.11 14.95 -7.33
N LEU A 48 -3.28 14.51 -6.09
CA LEU A 48 -4.12 15.19 -5.11
C LEU A 48 -3.56 16.58 -4.77
N PHE A 49 -2.25 16.67 -4.54
CA PHE A 49 -1.57 17.94 -4.25
C PHE A 49 -1.70 18.92 -5.42
N ARG A 50 -1.48 18.48 -6.66
CA ARG A 50 -1.63 19.31 -7.87
C ARG A 50 -3.06 19.78 -8.04
N GLN A 51 -4.04 18.90 -7.85
CA GLN A 51 -5.47 19.25 -7.95
C GLN A 51 -5.87 20.30 -6.89
N ALA A 52 -5.44 20.11 -5.64
CA ALA A 52 -5.71 21.05 -4.55
C ALA A 52 -5.01 22.41 -4.77
N SER A 53 -3.82 22.41 -5.37
CA SER A 53 -3.05 23.62 -5.64
C SER A 53 -3.60 24.43 -6.82
N ALA A 54 -4.15 23.74 -7.82
CA ALA A 54 -4.67 24.36 -9.04
C ALA A 54 -6.03 25.06 -8.84
N ASP A 55 -6.83 24.63 -7.86
CA ASP A 55 -8.10 25.28 -7.53
C ASP A 55 -7.88 26.46 -6.56
N PRO A 56 -8.26 27.70 -6.94
CA PRO A 56 -8.02 28.87 -6.09
C PRO A 56 -8.74 28.82 -4.74
N THR A 57 -9.92 28.21 -4.68
CA THR A 57 -10.73 28.13 -3.45
C THR A 57 -10.12 27.12 -2.48
N LEU A 58 -9.77 25.94 -2.98
CA LEU A 58 -9.11 24.89 -2.18
C LEU A 58 -7.73 25.32 -1.72
N SER A 59 -6.95 25.93 -2.60
CA SER A 59 -5.62 26.45 -2.28
C SER A 59 -5.68 27.51 -1.18
N ALA A 60 -6.59 28.49 -1.29
CA ALA A 60 -6.80 29.50 -0.26
C ALA A 60 -7.30 28.92 1.08
N ALA A 61 -7.99 27.77 1.05
CA ALA A 61 -8.43 27.05 2.24
C ALA A 61 -7.35 26.15 2.87
N GLY A 62 -6.14 26.10 2.30
CA GLY A 62 -5.03 25.28 2.80
C GLY A 62 -5.08 23.80 2.39
N ALA A 63 -5.91 23.43 1.40
CA ALA A 63 -6.03 22.06 0.93
C ALA A 63 -4.70 21.43 0.43
N PRO A 64 -3.76 22.16 -0.21
CA PRO A 64 -2.46 21.58 -0.58
C PRO A 64 -1.66 21.08 0.61
N ALA A 65 -1.71 21.82 1.74
CA ALA A 65 -1.04 21.39 2.96
C ALA A 65 -1.68 20.13 3.55
N LEU A 66 -3.01 20.01 3.48
CA LEU A 66 -3.72 18.78 3.87
C LEU A 66 -3.36 17.60 2.95
N ALA A 67 -3.31 17.81 1.63
CA ALA A 67 -2.93 16.79 0.66
C ALA A 67 -1.51 16.26 0.92
N ALA A 68 -0.57 17.13 1.29
CA ALA A 68 0.79 16.74 1.67
C ALA A 68 0.86 15.89 2.96
N THR A 69 -0.24 15.75 3.71
CA THR A 69 -0.33 14.89 4.90
C THR A 69 -1.12 13.61 4.66
N LEU A 70 -1.48 13.30 3.40
CA LEU A 70 -2.39 12.21 3.05
C LEU A 70 -2.00 10.87 3.67
N GLU A 71 -0.76 10.42 3.48
CA GLU A 71 -0.32 9.13 4.01
C GLU A 71 -0.38 9.08 5.54
N SER A 72 0.11 10.14 6.20
CA SER A 72 0.00 10.28 7.65
C SER A 72 -1.45 10.25 8.11
N PHE A 73 -2.36 10.89 7.37
CA PHE A 73 -3.79 10.86 7.67
C PHE A 73 -4.36 9.44 7.54
N LEU A 74 -4.04 8.73 6.46
CA LEU A 74 -4.51 7.36 6.19
C LEU A 74 -4.00 6.35 7.21
N THR A 75 -2.80 6.56 7.76
CA THR A 75 -2.13 5.64 8.69
C THR A 75 -2.18 6.09 10.15
N ASN A 76 -2.79 7.25 10.45
CA ASN A 76 -2.87 7.78 11.80
C ASN A 76 -3.68 6.84 12.70
N SER A 77 -3.13 6.43 13.85
CA SER A 77 -3.87 5.62 14.83
C SER A 77 -5.01 6.38 15.54
N ASN A 78 -5.05 7.72 15.45
CA ASN A 78 -6.13 8.54 16.00
C ASN A 78 -6.27 9.87 15.24
N PRO A 79 -7.35 10.11 14.45
CA PRO A 79 -8.68 9.47 14.52
C PRO A 79 -8.90 8.18 13.68
N ASN A 80 -7.84 7.52 13.19
CA ASN A 80 -7.89 6.34 12.30
C ASN A 80 -9.05 6.28 11.29
N PRO A 81 -8.87 6.82 10.08
CA PRO A 81 -9.90 6.77 9.07
C PRO A 81 -10.15 5.36 8.51
N ASN A 82 -9.20 4.41 8.65
CA ASN A 82 -9.33 3.04 8.13
C ASN A 82 -8.44 2.00 8.87
N PRO A 83 -8.93 1.34 9.93
CA PRO A 83 -8.17 0.31 10.68
C PRO A 83 -7.79 -0.94 9.88
N TRP A 84 -8.39 -1.14 8.71
CA TRP A 84 -8.14 -2.31 7.87
C TRP A 84 -6.99 -2.07 6.88
N LEU A 85 -6.46 -0.85 6.82
CA LEU A 85 -5.31 -0.46 6.00
C LEU A 85 -4.01 -0.72 6.77
N ALA A 86 -3.33 -1.80 6.40
CA ALA A 86 -2.10 -2.26 7.04
C ALA A 86 -0.84 -1.55 6.52
N TYR A 87 -0.93 -0.94 5.35
CA TYR A 87 0.18 -0.22 4.73
C TYR A 87 -0.35 0.79 3.70
N ALA A 88 0.30 1.95 3.64
CA ALA A 88 0.08 2.97 2.63
C ALA A 88 1.39 3.62 2.24
N GLU A 89 1.59 3.80 0.93
CA GLU A 89 2.64 4.63 0.34
C GLU A 89 2.04 5.31 -0.89
N THR A 90 1.89 6.63 -0.84
CA THR A 90 1.11 7.40 -1.83
C THR A 90 1.95 8.20 -2.81
N ASP A 91 3.26 8.23 -2.60
CA ASP A 91 4.20 9.11 -3.31
C ASP A 91 5.35 8.36 -4.00
N GLU A 92 5.33 7.03 -4.04
CA GLU A 92 6.31 6.23 -4.77
C GLU A 92 5.75 5.54 -6.03
N HIS A 93 6.64 5.33 -6.99
CA HIS A 93 6.39 4.49 -8.18
C HIS A 93 6.84 3.07 -7.93
N GLY A 94 6.41 2.16 -8.81
CA GLY A 94 7.01 0.85 -8.91
C GLY A 94 6.00 -0.24 -9.21
N PHE A 95 6.27 -1.46 -8.74
CA PHE A 95 5.52 -2.65 -9.11
C PHE A 95 5.42 -3.65 -7.95
N VAL A 96 4.53 -4.63 -8.15
CA VAL A 96 4.29 -5.71 -7.19
C VAL A 96 4.72 -7.02 -7.82
N VAL A 97 5.48 -7.82 -7.07
CA VAL A 97 5.79 -9.21 -7.42
C VAL A 97 5.10 -10.13 -6.43
N VAL A 98 4.47 -11.17 -6.96
CA VAL A 98 3.79 -12.20 -6.18
C VAL A 98 4.48 -13.54 -6.41
N ASP A 99 4.80 -14.22 -5.31
CA ASP A 99 5.24 -15.62 -5.30
C ASP A 99 4.27 -16.43 -4.43
N ALA A 100 3.56 -17.38 -5.04
CA ALA A 100 2.46 -18.09 -4.40
C ALA A 100 2.61 -19.60 -4.57
N ASP A 101 2.40 -20.32 -3.47
CA ASP A 101 2.36 -21.78 -3.42
C ASP A 101 1.10 -22.28 -2.68
N SER A 102 1.05 -23.58 -2.35
CA SER A 102 -0.10 -24.17 -1.67
C SER A 102 -0.29 -23.72 -0.22
N SER A 103 0.71 -23.08 0.37
CA SER A 103 0.80 -22.73 1.79
C SER A 103 0.86 -21.23 2.03
N THR A 104 1.45 -20.46 1.11
CA THR A 104 1.68 -19.03 1.29
C THR A 104 1.47 -18.25 0.00
N PHE A 105 1.04 -17.00 0.18
CA PHE A 105 0.99 -15.98 -0.86
C PHE A 105 1.91 -14.84 -0.43
N ASN A 106 3.11 -14.78 -1.02
CA ASN A 106 4.12 -13.80 -0.70
C ASN A 106 4.06 -12.65 -1.69
N VAL A 107 4.16 -11.43 -1.19
CA VAL A 107 4.05 -10.21 -1.99
C VAL A 107 5.22 -9.30 -1.68
N ALA A 108 5.85 -8.76 -2.72
CA ALA A 108 6.90 -7.76 -2.59
C ALA A 108 6.50 -6.51 -3.37
N PHE A 109 6.38 -5.39 -2.66
CA PHE A 109 6.29 -4.07 -3.27
C PHE A 109 7.70 -3.58 -3.54
N TYR A 110 8.01 -3.37 -4.81
CA TYR A 110 9.24 -2.72 -5.25
C TYR A 110 8.88 -1.26 -5.49
N GLN A 111 9.35 -0.39 -4.62
CA GLN A 111 8.97 1.02 -4.58
C GLN A 111 10.19 1.89 -4.83
N ALA A 112 10.00 2.96 -5.59
CA ALA A 112 11.08 3.86 -5.96
C ALA A 112 10.58 5.30 -6.03
N SER A 113 11.51 6.22 -5.78
CA SER A 113 11.22 7.65 -5.82
C SER A 113 10.65 8.10 -7.18
N GLN A 114 9.82 9.14 -7.16
CA GLN A 114 9.27 9.74 -8.38
C GLN A 114 10.34 10.26 -9.34
N GLY A 115 11.55 10.54 -8.85
CA GLY A 115 12.67 10.98 -9.69
C GLY A 115 13.24 9.87 -10.58
N LEU A 116 13.08 8.60 -10.18
CA LEU A 116 13.65 7.46 -10.91
C LEU A 116 13.02 7.33 -12.30
N VAL A 117 11.70 7.52 -12.44
CA VAL A 117 11.00 7.35 -13.73
C VAL A 117 11.39 8.40 -14.78
N GLN A 118 12.02 9.49 -14.36
CA GLN A 118 12.55 10.53 -15.25
C GLN A 118 14.03 10.31 -15.57
N SER A 119 14.68 9.38 -14.88
CA SER A 119 16.10 9.10 -14.99
C SER A 119 16.38 8.00 -16.01
N ARG A 120 17.48 8.12 -16.73
CA ARG A 120 17.97 7.06 -17.61
C ARG A 120 19.01 6.23 -16.87
N VAL A 121 18.58 5.14 -16.26
CA VAL A 121 19.48 4.14 -15.67
C VAL A 121 19.74 3.04 -16.69
N THR A 122 21.00 2.71 -16.95
CA THR A 122 21.39 1.69 -17.94
C THR A 122 22.03 0.45 -17.35
N ASP A 123 22.50 0.54 -16.10
CA ASP A 123 23.02 -0.60 -15.37
C ASP A 123 21.91 -1.27 -14.54
N ALA A 124 21.81 -2.60 -14.62
CA ALA A 124 20.74 -3.33 -13.96
C ALA A 124 20.92 -3.40 -12.43
N ALA A 125 22.17 -3.44 -11.95
CA ALA A 125 22.44 -3.47 -10.51
C ALA A 125 22.18 -2.10 -9.88
N GLU A 126 22.55 -1.03 -10.57
CA GLU A 126 22.18 0.35 -10.22
C GLU A 126 20.65 0.47 -10.13
N LEU A 127 19.91 0.09 -11.18
CA LEU A 127 18.45 0.16 -11.17
C LEU A 127 17.83 -0.66 -10.03
N GLN A 128 18.36 -1.85 -9.74
CA GLN A 128 17.86 -2.67 -8.65
C GLN A 128 18.07 -2.00 -7.28
N SER A 129 19.16 -1.26 -7.10
CA SER A 129 19.46 -0.58 -5.84
C SER A 129 18.58 0.65 -5.57
N GLU A 130 17.86 1.14 -6.58
CA GLU A 130 16.93 2.27 -6.46
C GLU A 130 15.57 1.87 -5.86
N PHE A 131 15.31 0.56 -5.71
CA PHE A 131 14.05 0.07 -5.15
C PHE A 131 14.18 -0.24 -3.66
N GLU A 132 13.30 0.37 -2.86
CA GLU A 132 12.94 -0.17 -1.55
C GLU A 132 12.00 -1.37 -1.74
N THR A 133 12.15 -2.40 -0.91
CA THR A 133 11.30 -3.60 -0.97
C THR A 133 10.53 -3.79 0.32
N ILE A 134 9.21 -3.67 0.26
CA ILE A 134 8.30 -3.99 1.36
C ILE A 134 7.68 -5.36 1.12
N LYS A 135 7.86 -6.29 2.06
CA LYS A 135 7.41 -7.68 1.90
C LYS A 135 6.22 -7.98 2.79
N PHE A 136 5.24 -8.67 2.21
CA PHE A 136 4.06 -9.17 2.87
C PHE A 136 3.89 -10.68 2.63
N LYS A 137 3.13 -11.31 3.52
CA LYS A 137 2.74 -12.71 3.41
C LYS A 137 1.30 -12.89 3.87
N VAL A 138 0.60 -13.81 3.22
CA VAL A 138 -0.69 -14.36 3.67
C VAL A 138 -0.56 -15.88 3.72
N ASP A 139 -0.95 -16.48 4.84
CA ASP A 139 -0.96 -17.94 4.99
C ASP A 139 -2.25 -18.54 4.43
N ALA A 140 -2.17 -19.72 3.82
CA ALA A 140 -3.33 -20.43 3.30
C ALA A 140 -4.37 -20.67 4.40
N GLY A 141 -5.64 -20.37 4.10
CA GLY A 141 -6.75 -20.45 5.05
C GLY A 141 -6.93 -19.22 5.93
N SER A 142 -6.04 -18.23 5.83
CA SER A 142 -6.06 -17.01 6.64
C SER A 142 -6.23 -15.76 5.78
N PRO A 143 -7.05 -14.79 6.18
CA PRO A 143 -7.08 -13.47 5.56
C PRO A 143 -6.15 -12.46 6.24
N GLU A 144 -5.30 -12.90 7.18
CA GLU A 144 -4.39 -12.02 7.90
C GLU A 144 -3.19 -11.62 7.04
N ILE A 145 -2.80 -10.36 7.13
CA ILE A 145 -1.61 -9.82 6.48
C ILE A 145 -0.45 -9.82 7.47
N TYR A 146 0.67 -10.39 7.05
CA TYR A 146 1.94 -10.29 7.76
C TYR A 146 2.88 -9.38 6.96
N ARG A 147 3.71 -8.60 7.66
CA ARG A 147 4.79 -7.80 7.06
C ARG A 147 6.14 -8.22 7.64
N ASP A 148 7.15 -8.24 6.77
CA ASP A 148 8.53 -8.47 7.15
C ASP A 148 9.18 -7.20 7.70
N PHE A 149 9.77 -7.31 8.89
CA PHE A 149 10.63 -6.31 9.51
C PHE A 149 12.00 -6.95 9.73
N ASP A 150 12.86 -6.85 8.73
CA ASP A 150 14.24 -7.38 8.73
C ASP A 150 14.34 -8.87 9.09
N GLY A 151 13.48 -9.70 8.48
CA GLY A 151 13.37 -11.13 8.72
C GLY A 151 12.39 -11.51 9.83
N THR A 152 11.83 -10.53 10.55
CA THR A 152 10.81 -10.74 11.58
C THR A 152 9.43 -10.47 11.03
N TRP A 153 8.62 -11.52 10.92
CA TRP A 153 7.24 -11.40 10.46
C TRP A 153 6.31 -10.98 11.59
N ARG A 154 5.54 -9.92 11.35
CA ARG A 154 4.52 -9.43 12.28
C ARG A 154 3.16 -9.37 11.59
N ARG A 155 2.10 -9.68 12.34
CA ARG A 155 0.71 -9.64 11.86
C ARG A 155 0.14 -8.23 12.02
N TRP A 156 -0.60 -7.75 11.04
CA TRP A 156 -1.40 -6.53 11.22
C TRP A 156 -2.54 -6.78 12.20
N ASP A 157 -2.62 -5.97 13.25
CA ASP A 157 -3.74 -5.96 14.17
C ASP A 157 -4.59 -4.71 13.92
N SER A 158 -5.79 -4.90 13.34
CA SER A 158 -6.70 -3.80 13.02
C SER A 158 -7.35 -3.16 14.25
N GLU A 159 -7.36 -3.83 15.40
CA GLU A 159 -7.89 -3.26 16.64
C GLU A 159 -6.85 -2.36 17.32
N ALA A 160 -5.60 -2.83 17.37
CA ALA A 160 -4.47 -2.08 17.92
C ALA A 160 -3.89 -1.05 16.92
N ILE A 161 -4.15 -1.24 15.62
CA ILE A 161 -3.69 -0.39 14.51
C ILE A 161 -2.15 -0.42 14.43
N GLU A 162 -1.59 -1.61 14.59
CA GLU A 162 -0.14 -1.81 14.57
C GLU A 162 0.22 -3.23 14.13
N TYR A 163 1.49 -3.43 13.82
CA TYR A 163 2.05 -4.75 13.57
C TYR A 163 2.48 -5.38 14.89
N VAL A 164 1.85 -6.50 15.25
CA VAL A 164 2.13 -7.28 16.46
C VAL A 164 2.89 -8.55 16.11
N ASP A 165 3.67 -9.08 17.06
CA ASP A 165 4.37 -10.34 16.86
C ASP A 165 3.37 -11.47 16.56
N ALA A 166 3.72 -12.29 15.55
CA ALA A 166 2.87 -13.33 14.98
C ALA A 166 2.65 -14.54 15.91
#